data_AF-A0A1V5D595-F1
#
_entry.id   AF-A0A1V5D595-F1
#
_cell.length_a   1.000
_cell.length_b   1.000
_cell.length_c   1.000
_cell.angle_alpha   90.00
_cell.angle_beta   90.00
_cell.angle_gamma   90.00
#
_symmetry.space_group_name_H-M   'P 1'
#
loop_
_entity.id
_entity.type
_entity.pdbx_description
1 polymer ?
#
loop_
_entity_poly.entity_id
_entity_poly.type
_entity_poly.pdbx_seq_one_letter_code
_entity_poly.pdbx_strand_id
1 'polypeptide(L)'
;MTDTSKMTCGILLDEMAYLELSPALDPYVQEGRTGKYIYGSECHTDGFFIHVTIPPSFIKGAASDTMVICIPVRFVKFMAWSSSKEPWGFAR
;
A
#
# COMPACT_ATOMS: atom_id res chain seq x y z
N MET A 1 -23.79 5.77 -14.22
CA MET A 1 -22.56 5.66 -15.04
C MET A 1 -21.43 6.26 -14.24
N THR A 2 -20.50 5.43 -13.77
CA THR A 2 -19.06 5.72 -13.58
C THR A 2 -18.43 4.40 -13.13
N ASP A 3 -17.97 3.61 -14.10
CA ASP A 3 -16.95 2.60 -13.82
C ASP A 3 -15.66 3.37 -13.58
N THR A 4 -15.42 3.76 -12.33
CA THR A 4 -14.11 4.24 -11.92
C THR A 4 -13.17 3.05 -12.13
N SER A 5 -12.34 3.14 -13.16
CA SER A 5 -11.22 2.23 -13.38
C SER A 5 -10.44 2.20 -12.07
N LYS A 6 -10.65 1.17 -11.25
CA LYS A 6 -10.02 1.07 -9.92
C LYS A 6 -8.53 0.92 -10.18
N MET A 7 -7.79 2.01 -10.03
CA MET A 7 -6.35 1.97 -10.05
C MET A 7 -5.88 1.14 -8.87
N THR A 8 -4.80 0.41 -9.04
CA THR A 8 -4.15 -0.31 -7.94
C THR A 8 -2.74 0.23 -7.80
N CYS A 9 -2.38 0.72 -6.62
CA CYS A 9 -1.02 1.14 -6.31
C CYS A 9 -0.36 0.10 -5.41
N GLY A 10 0.90 -0.22 -5.69
CA GLY A 10 1.74 -1.06 -4.85
C GLY A 10 2.97 -0.29 -4.39
N ILE A 11 3.25 -0.36 -3.09
CA ILE A 11 4.33 0.36 -2.44
C ILE A 11 5.24 -0.66 -1.80
N LEU A 12 6.45 -0.81 -2.33
CA LEU A 12 7.49 -1.63 -1.72
C LEU A 12 8.16 -0.83 -0.61
N LEU A 13 8.17 -1.39 0.60
CA LEU A 13 8.76 -0.77 1.77
C LEU A 13 10.26 -1.04 1.83
N ASP A 14 10.99 -0.05 2.33
CA ASP A 14 12.35 -0.24 2.82
C ASP A 14 12.34 -1.13 4.07
N GLU A 15 13.42 -1.87 4.31
CA GLU A 15 13.52 -2.76 5.49
C GLU A 15 13.44 -1.96 6.80
N MET A 16 13.95 -0.73 6.81
CA MET A 16 13.86 0.18 7.95
C MET A 16 12.43 0.58 8.30
N ALA A 17 11.52 0.57 7.33
CA ALA A 17 10.11 0.87 7.56
C ALA A 17 9.50 -0.09 8.58
N TYR A 18 9.83 -1.38 8.48
CA TYR A 18 9.30 -2.38 9.40
C TYR A 18 9.97 -2.29 10.77
N LEU A 19 11.26 -1.95 10.82
CA LEU A 19 11.97 -1.79 12.09
C LEU A 19 11.46 -0.58 12.89
N GLU A 20 11.13 0.53 12.22
CA GLU A 20 10.73 1.77 12.89
C GLU A 20 9.21 1.89 13.08
N LEU A 21 8.40 1.25 12.23
CA LEU A 21 6.94 1.43 12.21
C LEU A 21 6.13 0.16 12.56
N SER A 22 6.75 -1.01 12.74
CA SER A 22 6.04 -2.17 13.31
C SER A 22 5.71 -1.87 14.79
N PRO A 23 4.51 -2.21 15.33
CA PRO A 23 3.43 -3.07 14.82
C PRO A 23 2.34 -2.36 13.99
N ALA A 24 2.46 -1.05 13.78
CA ALA A 24 1.39 -0.24 13.19
C ALA A 24 1.13 -0.56 11.71
N LEU A 25 2.15 -1.06 10.99
CA LEU A 25 2.03 -1.43 9.57
C LEU A 25 1.47 -2.84 9.35
N ASP A 26 1.48 -3.70 10.36
CA ASP A 26 1.15 -5.13 10.22
C ASP A 26 -0.21 -5.40 9.56
N PRO A 27 -1.28 -4.62 9.83
CA PRO A 27 -2.56 -4.81 9.16
C PRO A 27 -2.52 -4.56 7.65
N TYR A 28 -1.59 -3.74 7.17
CA TYR A 28 -1.57 -3.24 5.78
C TYR A 28 -0.50 -3.95 4.93
N VAL A 29 0.49 -4.55 5.58
CA VAL A 29 1.65 -5.14 4.91
C VAL A 29 1.35 -6.55 4.44
N GLN A 30 1.71 -6.81 3.19
CA GLN A 30 1.76 -8.13 2.58
C GLN A 30 3.23 -8.49 2.29
N GLU A 31 3.54 -9.78 2.34
CA GLU A 31 4.88 -10.29 2.03
C GLU A 31 4.90 -10.87 0.62
N GLY A 32 6.05 -10.78 -0.03
CA GLY A 32 6.28 -11.40 -1.33
C GLY A 32 7.75 -11.36 -1.71
N ARG A 33 8.06 -11.80 -2.93
CA ARG A 33 9.41 -12.18 -3.32
C ARG A 33 10.44 -11.05 -3.23
N THR A 34 10.02 -9.82 -3.48
CA THR A 34 10.88 -8.62 -3.49
C THR A 34 10.88 -7.88 -2.15
N GLY A 35 10.08 -8.30 -1.17
CA GLY A 35 10.02 -7.71 0.16
C GLY A 35 8.59 -7.50 0.66
N LYS A 36 8.46 -6.57 1.61
CA LYS A 36 7.18 -6.17 2.22
C LYS A 36 6.57 -5.03 1.44
N TYR A 37 5.28 -5.12 1.14
CA TYR A 37 4.59 -4.11 0.36
C TYR A 37 3.18 -3.84 0.88
N ILE A 38 2.65 -2.69 0.49
CA ILE A 38 1.29 -2.24 0.78
C ILE A 38 0.57 -2.02 -0.55
N TYR A 39 -0.64 -2.56 -0.67
CA TYR A 39 -1.54 -2.27 -1.79
C TYR A 39 -2.62 -1.27 -1.39
N GLY A 40 -2.96 -0.39 -2.31
CA GLY A 40 -4.05 0.57 -2.18
C GLY A 40 -4.80 0.75 -3.49
N SER A 41 -5.97 1.38 -3.41
CA SER A 41 -6.75 1.81 -4.58
C SER A 41 -6.29 3.17 -5.11
N GLU A 42 -5.65 3.98 -4.27
CA GLU A 42 -5.15 5.29 -4.63
C GLU A 42 -3.90 5.59 -3.82
N CYS A 43 -2.97 6.34 -4.41
CA CYS A 43 -1.93 6.98 -3.63
C CYS A 43 -1.47 8.29 -4.27
N HIS A 44 -1.03 9.20 -3.42
CA HIS A 44 -0.44 10.46 -3.83
C HIS A 44 0.67 10.84 -2.85
N THR A 45 1.62 11.63 -3.34
CA THR A 45 2.68 12.19 -2.51
C THR A 45 2.24 13.55 -1.99
N ASP A 46 2.38 13.77 -0.68
CA ASP A 46 2.19 15.07 -0.02
C ASP A 46 3.42 15.37 0.85
N GLY A 47 4.26 16.29 0.37
CA GLY A 47 5.53 16.63 1.00
C GLY A 47 6.42 15.40 1.22
N PHE A 48 6.70 15.08 2.48
CA PHE A 48 7.55 13.96 2.89
C PHE A 48 6.77 12.65 3.12
N PHE A 49 5.50 12.60 2.74
CA PHE A 49 4.63 11.45 2.97
C PHE A 49 3.99 10.95 1.67
N ILE A 50 3.69 9.66 1.65
CA ILE A 50 2.88 9.00 0.65
C ILE A 50 1.58 8.60 1.33
N HIS A 51 0.49 9.17 0.85
CA HIS A 51 -0.86 8.85 1.29
C HIS A 51 -1.37 7.68 0.47
N VAL A 52 -1.96 6.69 1.13
CA VAL A 52 -2.42 5.45 0.51
C VAL A 52 -3.84 5.18 0.99
N THR A 53 -4.78 5.11 0.05
CA THR A 53 -6.15 4.68 0.32
C THR A 53 -6.22 3.17 0.19
N ILE A 54 -6.54 2.47 1.28
CA ILE A 54 -6.52 1.01 1.39
C ILE A 54 -7.95 0.51 1.59
N PRO A 55 -8.52 -0.22 0.62
CA PRO A 55 -9.84 -0.83 0.80
C PRO A 55 -9.79 -1.96 1.84
N PRO A 56 -10.92 -2.26 2.53
CA PRO A 56 -11.01 -3.33 3.52
C PRO A 56 -10.43 -4.68 3.07
N SER A 57 -10.61 -5.02 1.79
CA SER A 57 -10.14 -6.27 1.19
C SER A 57 -8.62 -6.46 1.20
N PHE A 58 -7.84 -5.38 1.40
CA PHE A 58 -6.38 -5.42 1.47
C PHE A 58 -5.85 -5.30 2.91
N ILE A 59 -6.74 -5.16 3.90
CA ILE A 59 -6.38 -5.05 5.30
C ILE A 59 -6.50 -6.43 5.97
N LYS A 60 -5.46 -6.84 6.68
CA LYS A 60 -5.46 -8.03 7.53
C LYS A 60 -6.25 -7.73 8.81
N GLY A 61 -7.08 -8.69 9.21
CA GLY A 61 -8.05 -8.48 10.29
C GLY A 61 -9.29 -7.76 9.76
N ALA A 62 -10.43 -8.01 10.40
CA ALA A 62 -11.75 -7.65 9.89
C ALA A 62 -12.05 -6.13 9.94
N ALA A 63 -11.22 -5.31 9.30
CA ALA A 63 -11.55 -3.91 9.05
C ALA A 63 -12.78 -3.84 8.15
N SER A 64 -13.81 -3.09 8.56
CA SER A 64 -15.01 -2.83 7.78
C SER A 64 -14.86 -1.64 6.82
N ASP A 65 -13.91 -0.75 7.12
CA ASP A 65 -13.82 0.57 6.52
C ASP A 65 -12.54 0.76 5.70
N THR A 66 -12.65 1.60 4.68
CA THR A 66 -11.50 2.06 3.89
C THR A 66 -10.60 2.93 4.77
N MET A 67 -9.30 2.63 4.79
CA MET A 67 -8.32 3.35 5.57
C MET A 67 -7.48 4.27 4.68
N VAL A 68 -7.05 5.40 5.21
CA VAL A 68 -5.99 6.22 4.60
C VAL A 68 -4.79 6.20 5.54
N ILE A 69 -3.65 5.71 5.05
CA ILE A 69 -2.40 5.73 5.81
C ILE A 69 -1.39 6.66 5.16
N CYS A 70 -0.53 7.25 5.98
CA CYS A 70 0.55 8.13 5.53
C CYS A 70 1.89 7.49 5.86
N ILE A 71 2.70 7.21 4.85
CA ILE A 71 4.02 6.58 4.99
C ILE A 71 5.08 7.62 4.64
N PRO A 72 6.05 7.91 5.52
CA PRO A 72 7.18 8.75 5.16
C PRO A 72 7.90 8.23 3.90
N VAL A 73 8.20 9.11 2.95
CA VAL A 73 8.85 8.76 1.66
C VAL A 73 10.18 8.03 1.89
N ARG A 74 10.90 8.33 2.98
CA ARG A 74 12.16 7.66 3.35
C ARG A 74 12.02 6.14 3.54
N PHE A 75 10.81 5.66 3.77
CA PHE A 75 10.50 4.25 4.00
C PHE A 75 9.96 3.55 2.75
N VAL A 76 9.90 4.24 1.61
CA VAL A 76 9.41 3.69 0.36
C VAL A 76 10.57 3.45 -0.58
N LYS A 77 10.79 2.18 -0.92
CA LYS A 77 11.85 1.73 -1.81
C LYS A 77 11.46 1.86 -3.27
N PHE A 78 10.19 1.59 -3.58
CA PHE A 78 9.68 1.61 -4.95
C PHE A 78 8.15 1.72 -4.96
N MET A 79 7.58 2.38 -5.97
CA MET A 79 6.14 2.48 -6.18
C MET A 79 5.77 2.11 -7.62
N ALA A 80 4.65 1.41 -7.77
CA ALA A 80 4.06 1.12 -9.06
C ALA A 80 2.55 1.38 -9.05
N TRP A 81 2.03 1.82 -10.21
CA TRP A 81 0.62 2.11 -10.39
C TRP A 81 0.06 1.38 -11.58
N SER A 82 -1.19 0.98 -11.41
CA SER A 82 -1.97 0.22 -12.36
C SER A 82 -3.25 0.91 -12.71
N SER A 83 -3.63 0.90 -13.99
CA SER A 83 -5.02 1.16 -14.41
C SER A 83 -5.93 -0.08 -14.31
N SER A 84 -5.36 -1.24 -13.98
CA SER A 84 -6.08 -2.50 -13.77
C SER A 84 -6.42 -2.73 -12.30
N LYS A 85 -7.44 -3.57 -12.07
CA LYS A 85 -7.94 -3.88 -10.73
C LYS A 85 -7.13 -4.99 -10.01
N GLU A 86 -6.12 -5.57 -10.65
CA GLU A 86 -5.36 -6.70 -10.07
C GLU A 86 -4.07 -6.24 -9.37
N PRO A 87 -3.68 -6.88 -8.25
CA PRO A 87 -2.37 -6.68 -7.65
C PRO A 87 -1.25 -7.22 -8.55
N TRP A 88 -0.13 -6.50 -8.65
CA TRP A 88 0.94 -6.79 -9.60
C TRP A 88 2.31 -6.96 -8.95
N GLY A 89 3.10 -7.90 -9.47
CA GLY A 89 4.57 -7.84 -9.44
C GLY A 89 5.29 -8.05 -8.10
N PHE A 90 4.63 -7.89 -6.95
CA PHE A 90 5.26 -8.15 -5.65
C PHE A 90 4.91 -9.53 -5.07
N ALA A 91 3.76 -10.09 -5.45
CA ALA A 91 3.14 -11.25 -4.80
C ALA A 91 3.24 -12.58 -5.59
N ARG A 92 4.08 -12.66 -6.63
CA ARG A 92 4.29 -13.92 -7.38
C ARG A 92 5.51 -14.68 -6.91
#